data_AF-A0AB37JBA9-F1
#
_entry.id   AF-A0AB37JBA9-F1
#
_cell.length_a   1.000
_cell.length_b   1.000
_cell.length_c   1.000
_cell.angle_alpha   90.00
_cell.angle_beta   90.00
_cell.angle_gamma   90.00
#
_symmetry.space_group_name_H-M   'P 1'
#
loop_
_entity.id
_entity.type
_entity.pdbx_description
1 polymer ?
#
loop_
_entity_poly.entity_id
_entity_poly.type
_entity_poly.pdbx_seq_one_letter_code
_entity_poly.pdbx_strand_id
1 'polypeptide(L)'
;MNKKNKIQKSVLSFTLLFSLGISSFPLTTAIHADTREKPSVEKKQVSLTERTSLFLEYLQQGKYPEALQLTSAAFQSKFTANTLQNWWTQSDWSGIKSMGTPVIKERNLVHQTVEISGTIEGTTIPLLLKFTPGGKVDEVGVRTPPESYIIPHPRYDQPASYQEREIVIGNSTYPLPATLTVPKHKPGEKVPVVVLVHGAGIHDRDSTYLGTKILRDLAVGLSSNGIAVLRYEKRTLEHALKMSAEPVTLDRDTTDDAIYAAKSAAQQEGIDPNNIFILGHSLGAGTMPRILSKSPSSLVRGSILLAPPARPLTDIAIDQNQYLGAPKEVIDELKRQAAFIQDPTFNPDHPPAGYNFGSPHFMYDVSRWRPVEEARSRKEPLLILQGARDYQVTVKNEYTKWQEGLSNRRNVQFNEYPKLNHFFTEGDGELSLPSEYEIPANVPEYVIRDIIKWVNETKK
;
A
#
# COMPACT_ATOMS: atom_id res chain seq x y z
N MET A 1 37.49 -44.50 -8.68
CA MET A 1 37.21 -43.36 -9.57
C MET A 1 35.76 -43.45 -10.05
N ASN A 2 34.86 -42.61 -9.53
CA ASN A 2 33.60 -42.30 -10.21
C ASN A 2 33.11 -40.92 -9.79
N LYS A 3 32.80 -40.08 -10.80
CA LYS A 3 32.47 -38.65 -10.67
C LYS A 3 31.03 -38.46 -10.16
N LYS A 4 30.86 -38.32 -8.85
CA LYS A 4 29.74 -37.60 -8.21
C LYS A 4 30.37 -36.67 -7.18
N ASN A 5 30.49 -35.38 -7.52
CA ASN A 5 30.66 -34.24 -6.61
C ASN A 5 31.10 -33.02 -7.42
N LYS A 6 30.12 -32.26 -7.93
CA LYS A 6 30.22 -30.83 -8.25
C LYS A 6 28.81 -30.32 -8.55
N ILE A 7 27.96 -30.33 -7.53
CA ILE A 7 26.76 -29.48 -7.52
C ILE A 7 27.28 -28.10 -7.12
N GLN A 8 27.25 -27.19 -8.08
CA GLN A 8 27.56 -25.78 -7.89
C GLN A 8 26.65 -25.22 -6.81
N LYS A 9 27.28 -24.57 -5.83
CA LYS A 9 26.67 -23.61 -4.93
C LYS A 9 26.07 -22.47 -5.76
N SER A 10 24.83 -22.60 -6.21
CA SER A 10 24.03 -21.45 -6.66
C SER A 10 23.17 -21.01 -5.50
N VAL A 11 23.52 -19.84 -4.97
CA VAL A 11 22.69 -18.87 -4.26
C VAL A 11 21.22 -19.31 -4.14
N LEU A 12 20.83 -19.79 -2.96
CA LEU A 12 19.42 -19.78 -2.55
C LEU A 12 19.02 -18.31 -2.45
N SER A 13 18.49 -17.76 -3.54
CA SER A 13 17.82 -16.46 -3.50
C SER A 13 16.58 -16.60 -2.61
N PHE A 14 16.51 -15.70 -1.63
CA PHE A 14 15.48 -15.62 -0.61
C PHE A 14 14.14 -15.18 -1.25
N THR A 15 13.46 -16.09 -1.95
CA THR A 15 12.17 -15.84 -2.63
C THR A 15 10.98 -16.08 -1.71
N LEU A 16 11.08 -15.64 -0.45
CA LEU A 16 9.94 -15.57 0.49
C LEU A 16 9.87 -14.22 1.22
N LEU A 17 10.41 -13.17 0.58
CA LEU A 17 10.35 -11.75 1.00
C LEU A 17 9.62 -10.86 -0.04
N PHE A 18 8.86 -11.46 -0.96
CA PHE A 18 8.12 -10.75 -2.02
C PHE A 18 6.84 -10.04 -1.49
N SER A 19 6.98 -9.24 -0.43
CA SER A 19 5.97 -8.26 0.00
C SER A 19 6.56 -6.95 0.57
N LEU A 20 7.88 -6.75 0.49
CA LEU A 20 8.53 -5.48 0.83
C LEU A 20 9.29 -4.97 -0.39
N GLY A 21 8.71 -4.00 -1.10
CA GLY A 21 9.33 -3.38 -2.27
C GLY A 21 10.63 -2.66 -1.91
N ILE A 22 11.69 -2.91 -2.69
CA ILE A 22 13.01 -2.33 -2.50
C ILE A 22 13.52 -1.81 -3.85
N SER A 23 13.81 -0.52 -3.91
CA SER A 23 15.04 0.00 -4.51
C SER A 23 15.29 1.39 -3.90
N SER A 24 16.54 1.68 -3.54
CA SER A 24 16.91 2.70 -2.56
C SER A 24 18.00 3.62 -3.06
N PHE A 25 17.76 4.94 -3.16
CA PHE A 25 18.78 5.99 -3.30
C PHE A 25 18.32 7.34 -2.69
N PRO A 26 19.22 8.21 -2.14
CA PRO A 26 18.77 9.27 -1.21
C PRO A 26 19.06 10.75 -1.64
N LEU A 27 18.46 11.68 -0.86
CA LEU A 27 18.67 13.14 -0.61
C LEU A 27 17.85 14.27 -1.32
N THR A 28 16.86 14.82 -0.57
CA THR A 28 16.56 16.24 -0.11
C THR A 28 16.66 17.45 -1.09
N THR A 29 15.83 18.52 -1.10
CA THR A 29 14.85 19.18 -0.17
C THR A 29 13.95 20.18 -0.94
N ALA A 30 12.82 20.61 -0.33
CA ALA A 30 11.60 21.24 -0.87
C ALA A 30 11.63 22.74 -1.29
N ILE A 31 10.56 23.22 -1.99
CA ILE A 31 9.80 24.48 -1.76
C ILE A 31 8.51 24.51 -2.65
N HIS A 32 7.43 25.13 -2.13
CA HIS A 32 6.09 25.36 -2.72
C HIS A 32 6.07 26.32 -3.93
N ALA A 33 5.11 26.16 -4.85
CA ALA A 33 4.17 27.24 -5.22
C ALA A 33 3.04 26.76 -6.16
N ASP A 34 1.87 27.34 -5.88
CA ASP A 34 0.64 27.44 -6.65
C ASP A 34 0.87 28.16 -8.00
N THR A 35 0.15 27.77 -9.05
CA THR A 35 -0.56 28.73 -9.92
C THR A 35 -1.28 28.04 -11.07
N ARG A 36 -2.52 28.51 -11.29
CA ARG A 36 -3.37 28.24 -12.46
C ARG A 36 -2.77 28.89 -13.70
N GLU A 37 -2.67 28.16 -14.81
CA GLU A 37 -2.42 28.73 -16.14
C GLU A 37 -3.67 28.67 -17.03
N LYS A 38 -3.90 29.78 -17.75
CA LYS A 38 -4.88 29.94 -18.84
C LYS A 38 -4.26 29.46 -20.18
N PRO A 39 -5.06 29.05 -21.18
CA PRO A 39 -4.57 28.26 -22.31
C PRO A 39 -3.99 29.12 -23.44
N SER A 40 -2.95 28.61 -24.10
CA SER A 40 -2.39 29.19 -25.33
C SER A 40 -2.24 28.12 -26.44
N VAL A 41 -2.82 28.43 -27.60
CA VAL A 41 -2.50 28.03 -29.00
C VAL A 41 -2.13 26.56 -29.27
N GLU A 42 -3.01 25.86 -29.99
CA GLU A 42 -2.87 24.48 -30.47
C GLU A 42 -1.61 24.27 -31.34
N LYS A 43 -0.51 23.85 -30.70
CA LYS A 43 0.49 22.99 -31.33
C LYS A 43 -0.12 21.59 -31.45
N LYS A 44 0.02 20.95 -32.62
CA LYS A 44 -0.40 19.56 -32.89
C LYS A 44 -0.13 18.70 -31.64
N GLN A 45 -1.19 18.30 -30.96
CA GLN A 45 -1.07 17.65 -29.65
C GLN A 45 -0.44 16.28 -29.86
N VAL A 46 0.84 16.14 -29.50
CA VAL A 46 1.57 14.87 -29.55
C VAL A 46 0.80 13.85 -28.72
N SER A 47 0.41 12.74 -29.34
CA SER A 47 -0.33 11.65 -28.70
C SER A 47 0.48 11.01 -27.57
N LEU A 48 -0.18 10.35 -26.62
CA LEU A 48 0.51 9.66 -25.52
C LEU A 48 1.47 8.56 -26.05
N THR A 49 1.08 7.90 -27.14
CA THR A 49 1.87 6.89 -27.84
C THR A 49 3.13 7.50 -28.47
N GLU A 50 3.03 8.63 -29.17
CA GLU A 50 4.21 9.33 -29.72
C GLU A 50 5.13 9.85 -28.61
N ARG A 51 4.55 10.39 -27.53
CA ARG A 51 5.31 10.88 -26.37
C ARG A 51 6.02 9.76 -25.63
N THR A 52 5.42 8.57 -25.56
CA THR A 52 6.04 7.36 -25.01
C THR A 52 7.30 7.01 -25.78
N SER A 53 7.19 6.88 -27.10
CA SER A 53 8.34 6.58 -27.95
C SER A 53 9.44 7.65 -27.83
N LEU A 54 9.06 8.93 -27.87
CA LEU A 54 10.03 10.04 -27.77
C LEU A 54 10.74 10.08 -26.42
N PHE A 55 10.02 9.87 -25.31
CA PHE A 55 10.61 9.87 -23.98
C PHE A 55 11.65 8.75 -23.85
N LEU A 56 11.32 7.54 -24.29
CA LEU A 56 12.23 6.39 -24.21
C LEU A 56 13.40 6.54 -25.19
N GLU A 57 13.19 7.09 -26.38
CA GLU A 57 14.25 7.43 -27.33
C GLU A 57 15.25 8.41 -26.71
N TYR A 58 14.78 9.46 -26.03
CA TYR A 58 15.67 10.40 -25.34
C TYR A 58 16.48 9.73 -24.22
N LEU A 59 15.87 8.84 -23.43
CA LEU A 59 16.61 8.08 -22.42
C LEU A 59 17.69 7.18 -23.05
N GLN A 60 17.38 6.50 -24.15
CA GLN A 60 18.32 5.65 -24.89
C GLN A 60 19.49 6.45 -25.50
N GLN A 61 19.23 7.68 -25.96
CA GLN A 61 20.24 8.57 -26.54
C GLN A 61 21.02 9.39 -25.49
N GLY A 62 20.72 9.24 -24.19
CA GLY A 62 21.34 10.02 -23.13
C GLY A 62 20.89 11.50 -23.07
N LYS A 63 19.77 11.84 -23.73
CA LYS A 63 19.16 13.18 -23.79
C LYS A 63 18.22 13.42 -22.60
N TYR A 64 18.74 13.30 -21.39
CA TYR A 64 17.95 13.41 -20.15
C TYR A 64 17.31 14.79 -19.92
N PRO A 65 17.95 15.93 -20.23
CA PRO A 65 17.30 17.24 -20.15
C PRO A 65 16.06 17.34 -21.05
N GLU A 66 16.12 16.80 -22.27
CA GLU A 66 15.01 16.78 -23.22
C GLU A 66 13.92 15.80 -22.78
N ALA A 67 14.29 14.64 -22.23
CA ALA A 67 13.34 13.71 -21.62
C ALA A 67 12.54 14.37 -20.50
N LEU A 68 13.19 15.14 -19.63
CA LEU A 68 12.52 15.85 -18.53
C LEU A 68 11.49 16.87 -19.00
N GLN A 69 11.70 17.54 -20.14
CA GLN A 69 10.70 18.49 -20.69
C GLN A 69 9.37 17.81 -21.05
N LEU A 70 9.37 16.49 -21.26
CA LEU A 70 8.17 15.69 -21.53
C LEU A 70 7.42 15.28 -20.25
N THR A 71 8.03 15.47 -19.08
CA THR A 71 7.50 15.05 -17.78
C THR A 71 6.69 16.13 -17.09
N SER A 72 5.94 15.75 -16.05
CA SER A 72 5.11 16.65 -15.25
C SER A 72 5.96 17.48 -14.27
N ALA A 73 5.37 18.54 -13.69
CA ALA A 73 6.01 19.27 -12.59
C ALA A 73 6.24 18.39 -11.35
N ALA A 74 5.33 17.46 -11.04
CA ALA A 74 5.49 16.54 -9.92
C ALA A 74 6.67 15.58 -10.13
N PHE A 75 6.86 15.06 -11.35
CA PHE A 75 8.03 14.25 -11.72
C PHE A 75 9.32 15.07 -11.59
N GLN A 76 9.35 16.28 -12.16
CA GLN A 76 10.51 17.18 -12.10
C GLN A 76 10.88 17.61 -10.68
N SER A 77 9.91 17.62 -9.75
CA SER A 77 10.18 17.88 -8.33
C SER A 77 11.00 16.79 -7.65
N LYS A 78 11.10 15.60 -8.26
CA LYS A 78 11.86 14.43 -7.75
C LYS A 78 13.02 14.05 -8.65
N PHE A 79 12.97 14.39 -9.94
CA PHE A 79 13.97 14.00 -10.92
C PHE A 79 14.64 15.20 -11.59
N THR A 80 15.96 15.27 -11.44
CA THR A 80 16.85 16.11 -12.27
C THR A 80 17.41 15.26 -13.42
N ALA A 81 18.10 15.88 -14.39
CA ALA A 81 18.68 15.13 -15.50
C ALA A 81 19.66 14.05 -14.99
N ASN A 82 20.40 14.36 -13.94
CA ASN A 82 21.36 13.45 -13.32
C ASN A 82 20.65 12.30 -12.57
N THR A 83 19.59 12.58 -11.80
CA THR A 83 18.90 11.50 -11.09
C THR A 83 18.09 10.63 -12.04
N LEU A 84 17.54 11.19 -13.13
CA LEU A 84 16.92 10.43 -14.22
C LEU A 84 17.92 9.54 -14.95
N GLN A 85 19.13 10.06 -15.24
CA GLN A 85 20.23 9.27 -15.79
C GLN A 85 20.63 8.11 -14.87
N ASN A 86 20.84 8.40 -13.59
CA ASN A 86 21.22 7.38 -12.61
C ASN A 86 20.16 6.29 -12.50
N TRP A 87 18.88 6.67 -12.42
CA TRP A 87 17.79 5.70 -12.43
C TRP A 87 17.79 4.87 -13.72
N TRP A 88 17.84 5.51 -14.89
CA TRP A 88 17.80 4.80 -16.18
C TRP A 88 18.93 3.78 -16.29
N THR A 89 20.17 4.20 -16.01
CA THR A 89 21.38 3.37 -16.14
C THR A 89 21.43 2.19 -15.16
N GLN A 90 20.75 2.30 -14.02
CA GLN A 90 20.64 1.22 -13.03
C GLN A 90 19.40 0.35 -13.24
N SER A 91 18.43 0.81 -14.04
CA SER A 91 17.26 0.02 -14.40
C SER A 91 17.60 -1.01 -15.47
N ASP A 92 16.89 -2.14 -15.44
CA ASP A 92 16.94 -3.15 -16.49
C ASP A 92 16.55 -2.57 -17.86
N TRP A 93 15.81 -1.44 -17.87
CA TRP A 93 15.33 -0.81 -19.10
C TRP A 93 16.49 -0.24 -19.95
N SER A 94 17.64 0.04 -19.36
CA SER A 94 18.84 0.45 -20.11
C SER A 94 19.36 -0.63 -21.06
N GLY A 95 19.04 -1.90 -20.80
CA GLY A 95 19.42 -3.04 -21.64
C GLY A 95 18.56 -3.21 -22.91
N ILE A 96 17.48 -2.46 -23.07
CA ILE A 96 16.50 -2.65 -24.14
C ILE A 96 17.10 -2.32 -25.51
N LYS A 97 17.04 -3.29 -26.42
CA LYS A 97 17.61 -3.20 -27.78
C LYS A 97 16.60 -2.75 -28.84
N SER A 98 15.33 -3.08 -28.64
CA SER A 98 14.26 -2.69 -29.54
C SER A 98 12.96 -2.47 -28.77
N MET A 99 12.13 -1.59 -29.32
CA MET A 99 10.85 -1.19 -28.76
C MET A 99 9.73 -1.57 -29.73
N GLY A 100 8.60 -2.04 -29.19
CA GLY A 100 7.40 -2.31 -29.96
C GLY A 100 6.50 -1.08 -30.11
N THR A 101 5.24 -1.31 -30.42
CA THR A 101 4.25 -0.25 -30.57
C THR A 101 3.59 0.07 -29.23
N PRO A 102 3.59 1.34 -28.80
CA PRO A 102 2.90 1.74 -27.58
C PRO A 102 1.37 1.63 -27.72
N VAL A 103 0.70 1.14 -26.69
CA VAL A 103 -0.74 0.93 -26.60
C VAL A 103 -1.27 1.48 -25.28
N ILE A 104 -2.34 2.28 -25.34
CA ILE A 104 -3.03 2.76 -24.13
C ILE A 104 -3.77 1.57 -23.51
N LYS A 105 -3.53 1.29 -22.23
CA LYS A 105 -4.12 0.14 -21.52
C LYS A 105 -5.21 0.53 -20.54
N GLU A 106 -4.89 1.48 -19.66
CA GLU A 106 -5.69 1.77 -18.48
C GLU A 106 -5.78 3.27 -18.26
N ARG A 107 -6.84 3.68 -17.56
CA ARG A 107 -7.05 5.07 -17.16
C ARG A 107 -7.75 5.10 -15.81
N ASN A 108 -7.20 5.90 -14.92
CA ASN A 108 -7.88 6.35 -13.70
C ASN A 108 -7.95 7.91 -13.72
N LEU A 109 -8.41 8.52 -12.62
CA LEU A 109 -8.51 10.00 -12.54
C LEU A 109 -7.15 10.72 -12.43
N VAL A 110 -6.10 10.01 -12.05
CA VAL A 110 -4.74 10.52 -11.86
C VAL A 110 -3.87 10.26 -13.08
N HIS A 111 -3.87 9.04 -13.62
CA HIS A 111 -3.01 8.62 -14.71
C HIS A 111 -3.74 7.93 -15.86
N GLN A 112 -3.17 8.09 -17.06
CA GLN A 112 -3.38 7.22 -18.22
C GLN A 112 -2.12 6.38 -18.43
N THR A 113 -2.27 5.07 -18.50
CA THR A 113 -1.15 4.14 -18.64
C THR A 113 -0.99 3.72 -20.10
N VAL A 114 0.22 3.90 -20.62
CA VAL A 114 0.66 3.37 -21.92
C VAL A 114 1.62 2.23 -21.68
N GLU A 115 1.33 1.08 -22.28
CA GLU A 115 2.23 -0.06 -22.35
C GLU A 115 3.01 -0.02 -23.67
N ILE A 116 4.30 -0.28 -23.60
CA ILE A 116 5.14 -0.51 -24.78
C ILE A 116 6.05 -1.71 -24.50
N SER A 117 6.19 -2.62 -25.46
CA SER A 117 7.08 -3.76 -25.29
C SER A 117 8.53 -3.37 -25.53
N GLY A 118 9.44 -3.83 -24.68
CA GLY A 118 10.89 -3.72 -24.85
C GLY A 118 11.53 -5.10 -24.95
N THR A 119 12.53 -5.28 -25.81
CA THR A 119 13.26 -6.56 -25.93
C THR A 119 14.67 -6.44 -25.38
N ILE A 120 15.00 -7.29 -24.40
CA ILE A 120 16.32 -7.43 -23.78
C ILE A 120 16.79 -8.87 -24.00
N GLU A 121 17.92 -9.07 -24.68
CA GLU A 121 18.52 -10.40 -24.91
C GLU A 121 17.53 -11.46 -25.44
N GLY A 122 16.61 -11.04 -26.33
CA GLY A 122 15.58 -11.92 -26.91
C GLY A 122 14.34 -12.14 -26.03
N THR A 123 14.30 -11.58 -24.82
CA THR A 123 13.11 -11.58 -23.94
C THR A 123 12.34 -10.29 -24.11
N THR A 124 11.05 -10.38 -24.41
CA THR A 124 10.15 -9.22 -24.47
C THR A 124 9.48 -8.96 -23.12
N ILE A 125 9.60 -7.74 -22.62
CA ILE A 125 9.00 -7.28 -21.37
C ILE A 125 8.06 -6.09 -21.63
N PRO A 126 6.92 -5.99 -20.91
CA PRO A 126 6.10 -4.79 -20.95
C PRO A 126 6.75 -3.67 -20.13
N LEU A 127 6.78 -2.46 -20.68
CA LEU A 127 7.13 -1.23 -19.99
C LEU A 127 5.88 -0.37 -19.86
N LEU A 128 5.63 0.17 -18.68
CA LEU A 128 4.45 0.98 -18.41
C LEU A 128 4.89 2.41 -18.15
N LEU A 129 4.38 3.36 -18.92
CA LEU A 129 4.48 4.79 -18.63
C LEU A 129 3.13 5.33 -18.23
N LYS A 130 3.09 6.08 -17.13
CA LYS A 130 1.88 6.74 -16.65
C LYS A 130 1.95 8.23 -16.96
N PHE A 131 0.87 8.76 -17.50
CA PHE A 131 0.74 10.15 -17.91
C PHE A 131 -0.30 10.87 -17.07
N THR A 132 -0.04 12.12 -16.69
CA THR A 132 -1.08 12.99 -16.12
C THR A 132 -2.24 13.18 -17.12
N PRO A 133 -3.43 13.65 -16.70
CA PRO A 133 -4.54 13.92 -17.63
C PRO A 133 -4.18 14.96 -18.70
N GLY A 134 -3.20 15.84 -18.42
CA GLY A 134 -2.61 16.78 -19.38
C GLY A 134 -1.59 16.18 -20.35
N GLY A 135 -1.35 14.86 -20.28
CA GLY A 135 -0.49 14.12 -21.20
C GLY A 135 1.01 14.28 -20.97
N LYS A 136 1.44 14.63 -19.75
CA LYS A 136 2.86 14.64 -19.37
C LYS A 136 3.25 13.33 -18.69
N VAL A 137 4.45 12.81 -18.97
CA VAL A 137 4.97 11.62 -18.26
C VAL A 137 5.08 11.95 -16.78
N ASP A 138 4.47 11.16 -15.90
CA ASP A 138 4.44 11.43 -14.47
C ASP A 138 5.04 10.31 -13.62
N GLU A 139 5.12 9.09 -14.16
CA GLU A 139 5.49 7.91 -13.41
C GLU A 139 5.78 6.73 -14.35
N VAL A 140 6.48 5.72 -13.83
CA VAL A 140 6.68 4.40 -14.45
C VAL A 140 5.80 3.39 -13.72
N GLY A 141 4.98 2.65 -14.47
CA GLY A 141 4.07 1.67 -13.88
C GLY A 141 4.79 0.43 -13.37
N VAL A 142 4.28 -0.13 -12.28
CA VAL A 142 4.72 -1.45 -11.77
C VAL A 142 3.98 -2.54 -12.53
N ARG A 143 4.72 -3.56 -12.98
CA ARG A 143 4.11 -4.73 -13.60
C ARG A 143 3.42 -5.58 -12.54
N THR A 144 2.14 -5.88 -12.74
CA THR A 144 1.44 -6.90 -11.98
C THR A 144 1.75 -8.29 -12.56
N PRO A 145 1.99 -9.33 -11.74
CA PRO A 145 2.12 -10.70 -12.22
C PRO A 145 0.89 -11.13 -13.04
N PRO A 146 1.05 -12.06 -14.00
CA PRO A 146 -0.03 -12.49 -14.90
C PRO A 146 -1.09 -13.37 -14.22
N GLU A 147 -0.85 -13.86 -13.01
CA GLU A 147 -1.84 -14.69 -12.29
C GLU A 147 -3.04 -13.85 -11.87
N SER A 148 -4.16 -14.04 -12.58
CA SER A 148 -5.45 -13.43 -12.24
C SER A 148 -6.33 -14.43 -11.49
N TYR A 149 -6.64 -14.12 -10.23
CA TYR A 149 -7.62 -14.87 -9.44
C TYR A 149 -9.02 -14.31 -9.72
N ILE A 150 -9.99 -15.17 -10.00
CA ILE A 150 -11.40 -14.77 -10.08
C ILE A 150 -11.98 -14.82 -8.67
N ILE A 151 -12.07 -13.65 -8.03
CA ILE A 151 -12.55 -13.51 -6.66
C ILE A 151 -14.04 -13.15 -6.69
N PRO A 152 -14.95 -14.03 -6.25
CA PRO A 152 -16.38 -13.77 -6.31
C PRO A 152 -16.74 -12.55 -5.46
N HIS A 153 -17.83 -11.88 -5.84
CA HIS A 153 -18.46 -10.89 -4.96
C HIS A 153 -19.06 -11.60 -3.74
N PRO A 154 -18.94 -11.03 -2.53
CA PRO A 154 -19.52 -11.62 -1.35
C PRO A 154 -21.05 -11.60 -1.42
N ARG A 155 -21.71 -12.57 -0.74
CA ARG A 155 -23.17 -12.71 -0.75
C ARG A 155 -23.95 -11.51 -0.19
N TYR A 156 -23.31 -10.71 0.65
CA TYR A 156 -23.89 -9.49 1.24
C TYR A 156 -23.72 -8.26 0.36
N ASP A 157 -23.07 -8.37 -0.80
CA ASP A 157 -22.96 -7.28 -1.76
C ASP A 157 -24.34 -7.00 -2.38
N GLN A 158 -24.86 -5.79 -2.15
CA GLN A 158 -26.11 -5.32 -2.73
C GLN A 158 -25.86 -4.06 -3.57
N PRO A 159 -25.38 -4.16 -4.82
CA PRO A 159 -25.01 -2.99 -5.63
C PRO A 159 -26.14 -1.99 -5.85
N ALA A 160 -27.39 -2.45 -5.79
CA ALA A 160 -28.57 -1.58 -5.90
C ALA A 160 -28.76 -0.66 -4.67
N SER A 161 -28.05 -0.87 -3.57
CA SER A 161 -28.17 -0.13 -2.32
C SER A 161 -27.18 1.02 -2.18
N TYR A 162 -26.17 1.12 -3.05
CA TYR A 162 -25.14 2.16 -2.99
C TYR A 162 -24.79 2.70 -4.39
N GLN A 163 -23.95 3.72 -4.43
CA GLN A 163 -23.31 4.23 -5.65
C GLN A 163 -21.82 4.39 -5.41
N GLU A 164 -21.01 4.07 -6.41
CA GLU A 164 -19.57 4.34 -6.39
C GLU A 164 -19.25 5.59 -7.20
N ARG A 165 -18.29 6.37 -6.69
CA ARG A 165 -17.77 7.56 -7.36
C ARG A 165 -16.26 7.55 -7.26
N GLU A 166 -15.61 7.78 -8.39
CA GLU A 166 -14.16 8.00 -8.43
C GLU A 166 -13.84 9.43 -7.94
N ILE A 167 -12.90 9.53 -7.02
CA ILE A 167 -12.35 10.79 -6.51
C ILE A 167 -10.81 10.72 -6.51
N VAL A 168 -10.17 11.85 -6.23
CA VAL A 168 -8.72 11.93 -6.03
C VAL A 168 -8.45 12.45 -4.63
N ILE A 169 -7.55 11.78 -3.91
CA ILE A 169 -7.05 12.21 -2.60
C ILE A 169 -5.55 12.52 -2.66
N GLY A 170 -4.95 12.87 -1.53
CA GLY A 170 -3.51 13.12 -1.44
C GLY A 170 -3.15 14.58 -1.73
N ASN A 171 -1.91 14.80 -2.20
CA ASN A 171 -1.40 16.13 -2.52
C ASN A 171 -1.00 16.23 -4.01
N SER A 172 -0.57 17.41 -4.46
CA SER A 172 -0.22 17.65 -5.87
C SER A 172 0.96 16.82 -6.39
N THR A 173 1.83 16.32 -5.50
CA THR A 173 2.97 15.46 -5.89
C THR A 173 2.57 13.99 -5.98
N TYR A 174 1.71 13.55 -5.07
CA TYR A 174 1.22 12.18 -4.94
C TYR A 174 -0.32 12.15 -4.89
N PRO A 175 -1.01 12.53 -5.97
CA PRO A 175 -2.46 12.37 -6.04
C PRO A 175 -2.79 10.89 -6.15
N LEU A 176 -3.72 10.38 -5.35
CA LEU A 176 -4.11 8.96 -5.36
C LEU A 176 -5.55 8.82 -5.84
N PRO A 177 -5.82 7.98 -6.85
CA PRO A 177 -7.18 7.69 -7.25
C PRO A 177 -7.86 6.85 -6.17
N ALA A 178 -9.13 7.13 -5.93
CA ALA A 178 -9.90 6.57 -4.86
C ALA A 178 -11.35 6.33 -5.27
N THR A 179 -11.98 5.33 -4.67
CA THR A 179 -13.41 5.05 -4.84
C THR A 179 -14.12 5.38 -3.53
N LEU A 180 -15.08 6.29 -3.61
CA LEU A 180 -16.05 6.53 -2.54
C LEU A 180 -17.34 5.76 -2.86
N THR A 181 -17.61 4.74 -2.07
CA THR A 181 -18.84 3.94 -2.12
C THR A 181 -19.83 4.55 -1.12
N VAL A 182 -20.94 5.10 -1.59
CA VAL A 182 -21.92 5.82 -0.77
C VAL A 182 -23.26 5.07 -0.78
N PRO A 183 -23.79 4.64 0.39
CA PRO A 183 -25.13 4.06 0.46
C PRO A 183 -26.17 5.05 -0.06
N LYS A 184 -27.24 4.53 -0.67
CA LYS A 184 -28.44 5.32 -0.93
C LYS A 184 -28.99 5.79 0.40
N HIS A 185 -29.19 7.10 0.51
CA HIS A 185 -29.72 7.78 1.69
C HIS A 185 -30.75 8.81 1.22
N LYS A 186 -31.57 9.31 2.15
CA LYS A 186 -32.58 10.31 1.79
C LYS A 186 -31.90 11.62 1.38
N PRO A 187 -32.48 12.42 0.47
CA PRO A 187 -31.95 13.74 0.16
C PRO A 187 -31.76 14.59 1.42
N GLY A 188 -30.57 15.19 1.58
CA GLY A 188 -30.19 15.99 2.75
C GLY A 188 -29.71 15.19 3.97
N GLU A 189 -29.83 13.85 3.95
CA GLU A 189 -29.22 12.98 4.95
C GLU A 189 -27.71 12.89 4.72
N LYS A 190 -26.96 12.70 5.82
CA LYS A 190 -25.53 12.43 5.77
C LYS A 190 -25.24 11.12 6.48
N VAL A 191 -24.31 10.35 5.93
CA VAL A 191 -23.96 9.02 6.46
C VAL A 191 -22.55 8.99 7.04
N PRO A 192 -22.27 8.13 8.04
CA PRO A 192 -20.91 7.90 8.50
C PRO A 192 -20.06 7.31 7.37
N VAL A 193 -18.74 7.51 7.44
CA VAL A 193 -17.79 6.95 6.48
C VAL A 193 -16.67 6.20 7.18
N VAL A 194 -16.26 5.07 6.59
CA VAL A 194 -15.05 4.34 7.00
C VAL A 194 -14.00 4.46 5.89
N VAL A 195 -12.84 5.01 6.21
CA VAL A 195 -11.67 5.04 5.33
C VAL A 195 -10.86 3.77 5.52
N LEU A 196 -10.58 3.03 4.45
CA LEU A 196 -9.85 1.77 4.51
C LEU A 196 -8.35 1.98 4.21
N VAL A 197 -7.49 1.47 5.08
CA VAL A 197 -6.03 1.61 5.02
C VAL A 197 -5.38 0.23 4.88
N HIS A 198 -4.58 0.08 3.82
CA HIS A 198 -3.89 -1.16 3.43
C HIS A 198 -2.88 -1.68 4.47
N GLY A 199 -2.47 -2.93 4.26
CA GLY A 199 -1.30 -3.51 4.92
C GLY A 199 0.04 -3.10 4.30
N ALA A 200 1.08 -3.84 4.68
CA ALA A 200 2.43 -3.67 4.14
C ALA A 200 2.52 -4.10 2.67
N GLY A 201 3.43 -3.50 1.92
CA GLY A 201 3.66 -3.81 0.52
C GLY A 201 2.90 -2.90 -0.44
N ILE A 202 2.86 -3.30 -1.70
CA ILE A 202 2.18 -2.62 -2.81
C ILE A 202 0.77 -3.20 -2.91
N HIS A 203 -0.25 -2.34 -2.77
CA HIS A 203 -1.65 -2.75 -2.80
C HIS A 203 -2.44 -1.84 -3.72
N ASP A 204 -3.37 -2.45 -4.45
CA ASP A 204 -4.46 -1.69 -5.06
C ASP A 204 -5.49 -1.30 -4.00
N ARG A 205 -6.46 -0.46 -4.37
CA ARG A 205 -7.52 0.01 -3.45
C ARG A 205 -8.40 -1.11 -2.85
N ASP A 206 -8.39 -2.29 -3.46
CA ASP A 206 -9.12 -3.47 -3.01
C ASP A 206 -8.29 -4.31 -2.01
N SER A 207 -6.99 -4.01 -1.89
CA SER A 207 -5.96 -4.83 -1.26
C SER A 207 -5.98 -6.25 -1.83
N THR A 208 -5.94 -6.34 -3.16
CA THR A 208 -5.87 -7.61 -3.89
C THR A 208 -4.59 -8.35 -3.52
N TYR A 209 -4.76 -9.54 -2.95
CA TYR A 209 -3.67 -10.44 -2.66
C TYR A 209 -4.13 -11.87 -2.93
N LEU A 210 -3.55 -12.48 -3.98
CA LEU A 210 -3.93 -13.80 -4.48
C LEU A 210 -5.46 -13.91 -4.62
N GLY A 211 -6.09 -14.88 -3.97
CA GLY A 211 -7.54 -15.11 -3.97
C GLY A 211 -8.37 -14.18 -3.08
N THR A 212 -7.81 -13.06 -2.58
CA THR A 212 -8.50 -12.19 -1.60
C THR A 212 -8.54 -10.72 -2.02
N LYS A 213 -9.61 -10.01 -1.63
CA LYS A 213 -9.82 -8.57 -1.80
C LYS A 213 -10.47 -7.99 -0.54
N ILE A 214 -9.75 -8.05 0.58
CA ILE A 214 -10.29 -7.74 1.92
C ILE A 214 -10.95 -6.35 2.00
N LEU A 215 -10.34 -5.32 1.41
CA LEU A 215 -10.88 -3.96 1.51
C LEU A 215 -12.11 -3.77 0.60
N ARG A 216 -12.16 -4.45 -0.55
CA ARG A 216 -13.37 -4.47 -1.39
C ARG A 216 -14.55 -5.09 -0.64
N ASP A 217 -14.31 -6.23 0.00
CA ASP A 217 -15.35 -6.96 0.72
C ASP A 217 -15.92 -6.14 1.89
N LEU A 218 -15.04 -5.49 2.66
CA LEU A 218 -15.44 -4.52 3.67
C LEU A 218 -16.23 -3.36 3.06
N ALA A 219 -15.81 -2.81 1.93
CA ALA A 219 -16.50 -1.69 1.30
C ALA A 219 -17.93 -2.04 0.90
N VAL A 220 -18.13 -3.13 0.14
CA VAL A 220 -19.47 -3.51 -0.32
C VAL A 220 -20.36 -3.94 0.85
N GLY A 221 -19.82 -4.61 1.87
CA GLY A 221 -20.59 -5.02 3.04
C GLY A 221 -21.07 -3.83 3.89
N LEU A 222 -20.19 -2.86 4.15
CA LEU A 222 -20.53 -1.67 4.93
C LEU A 222 -21.46 -0.72 4.16
N SER A 223 -21.18 -0.49 2.87
CA SER A 223 -22.03 0.36 2.02
C SER A 223 -23.39 -0.25 1.73
N SER A 224 -23.50 -1.58 1.68
CA SER A 224 -24.81 -2.25 1.62
C SER A 224 -25.64 -2.09 2.90
N ASN A 225 -25.04 -1.56 3.98
CA ASN A 225 -25.66 -1.41 5.30
C ASN A 225 -25.58 0.03 5.84
N GLY A 226 -25.61 1.03 4.95
CA GLY A 226 -25.79 2.43 5.34
C GLY A 226 -24.52 3.15 5.82
N ILE A 227 -23.33 2.58 5.61
CA ILE A 227 -22.05 3.20 5.96
C ILE A 227 -21.24 3.43 4.69
N ALA A 228 -20.92 4.69 4.40
CA ALA A 228 -20.05 5.00 3.26
C ALA A 228 -18.64 4.46 3.47
N VAL A 229 -17.93 4.14 2.39
CA VAL A 229 -16.56 3.65 2.46
C VAL A 229 -15.69 4.35 1.44
N LEU A 230 -14.50 4.79 1.88
CA LEU A 230 -13.47 5.33 1.01
C LEU A 230 -12.30 4.35 0.92
N ARG A 231 -12.00 3.90 -0.31
CA ARG A 231 -10.81 3.11 -0.67
C ARG A 231 -9.93 3.90 -1.62
N TYR A 232 -8.62 3.73 -1.58
CA TYR A 232 -7.68 4.50 -2.42
C TYR A 232 -6.51 3.63 -2.88
N GLU A 233 -5.90 3.92 -4.03
CA GLU A 233 -4.67 3.21 -4.42
C GLU A 233 -3.53 3.56 -3.47
N LYS A 234 -2.71 2.57 -3.07
CA LYS A 234 -1.55 2.88 -2.24
C LYS A 234 -0.52 3.69 -3.03
N ARG A 235 0.11 4.68 -2.39
CA ARG A 235 1.14 5.53 -3.01
C ARG A 235 2.30 4.75 -3.60
N THR A 236 2.67 3.62 -3.00
CA THR A 236 3.72 2.72 -3.50
C THR A 236 3.32 1.95 -4.75
N LEU A 237 2.03 1.83 -5.06
CA LEU A 237 1.53 1.32 -6.35
C LEU A 237 1.42 2.45 -7.37
N GLU A 238 0.81 3.57 -6.97
CA GLU A 238 0.48 4.63 -7.93
C GLU A 238 1.71 5.44 -8.35
N HIS A 239 2.67 5.67 -7.44
CA HIS A 239 3.83 6.56 -7.61
C HIS A 239 5.17 5.90 -7.24
N ALA A 240 5.40 4.66 -7.70
CA ALA A 240 6.55 3.85 -7.28
C ALA A 240 7.92 4.50 -7.57
N LEU A 241 8.15 5.05 -8.76
CA LEU A 241 9.41 5.70 -9.11
C LEU A 241 9.63 6.97 -8.29
N LYS A 242 8.61 7.84 -8.17
CA LYS A 242 8.72 9.04 -7.34
C LYS A 242 8.90 8.72 -5.86
N MET A 243 8.40 7.59 -5.37
CA MET A 243 8.67 7.10 -4.02
C MET A 243 10.11 6.61 -3.85
N SER A 244 10.72 5.99 -4.88
CA SER A 244 12.10 5.52 -4.83
C SER A 244 13.15 6.65 -4.77
N ALA A 245 12.77 7.87 -5.18
CA ALA A 245 13.63 9.05 -5.17
C ALA A 245 13.73 9.73 -3.79
N GLU A 246 13.05 9.21 -2.76
CA GLU A 246 13.07 9.77 -1.41
C GLU A 246 13.17 8.67 -0.34
N PRO A 247 13.67 9.00 0.87
CA PRO A 247 13.57 8.12 2.03
C PRO A 247 12.14 7.63 2.31
N VAL A 248 11.89 6.33 2.22
CA VAL A 248 10.58 5.76 2.59
C VAL A 248 10.47 5.67 4.12
N THR A 249 9.44 6.27 4.70
CA THR A 249 9.13 6.22 6.14
C THR A 249 7.71 5.69 6.36
N LEU A 250 7.35 5.32 7.58
CA LEU A 250 5.99 4.88 7.90
C LEU A 250 4.96 6.00 7.66
N ASP A 251 5.40 7.26 7.80
CA ASP A 251 4.56 8.41 7.47
C ASP A 251 4.23 8.46 5.99
N ARG A 252 5.27 8.40 5.15
CA ARG A 252 5.15 8.52 3.70
C ARG A 252 4.45 7.31 3.07
N ASP A 253 4.64 6.11 3.64
CA ASP A 253 4.04 4.86 3.13
C ASP A 253 2.56 4.71 3.53
N THR A 254 2.19 5.13 4.75
CA THR A 254 0.87 4.80 5.32
C THR A 254 0.18 5.98 6.01
N THR A 255 0.88 6.73 6.88
CA THR A 255 0.21 7.69 7.77
C THR A 255 -0.38 8.89 7.03
N ASP A 256 0.41 9.52 6.16
CA ASP A 256 0.01 10.76 5.48
C ASP A 256 -1.23 10.54 4.62
N ASP A 257 -1.25 9.44 3.85
CA ASP A 257 -2.35 9.13 2.93
C ASP A 257 -3.64 8.75 3.65
N ALA A 258 -3.56 8.07 4.80
CA ALA A 258 -4.75 7.83 5.63
C ALA A 258 -5.36 9.14 6.14
N ILE A 259 -4.53 10.12 6.52
CA ILE A 259 -4.98 11.45 6.97
C ILE A 259 -5.57 12.23 5.79
N TYR A 260 -4.92 12.21 4.62
CA TYR A 260 -5.47 12.83 3.42
C TYR A 260 -6.81 12.22 3.04
N ALA A 261 -6.94 10.90 3.04
CA ALA A 261 -8.18 10.19 2.76
C ALA A 261 -9.30 10.60 3.74
N ALA A 262 -9.03 10.63 5.05
CA ALA A 262 -10.01 11.07 6.04
C ALA A 262 -10.44 12.53 5.86
N LYS A 263 -9.51 13.44 5.58
CA LYS A 263 -9.83 14.85 5.27
C LYS A 263 -10.65 14.98 4.00
N SER A 264 -10.28 14.25 2.94
CA SER A 264 -11.01 14.25 1.68
C SER A 264 -12.43 13.70 1.86
N ALA A 265 -12.61 12.61 2.62
CA ALA A 265 -13.91 12.04 2.93
C ALA A 265 -14.82 13.02 3.66
N ALA A 266 -14.29 13.75 4.65
CA ALA A 266 -15.03 14.75 5.41
C ALA A 266 -15.54 15.94 4.55
N GLN A 267 -14.97 16.14 3.36
CA GLN A 267 -15.37 17.19 2.42
C GLN A 267 -16.37 16.70 1.36
N GLN A 268 -16.69 15.41 1.31
CA GLN A 268 -17.58 14.86 0.29
C GLN A 268 -19.06 15.12 0.61
N GLU A 269 -19.83 15.38 -0.44
CA GLU A 269 -21.29 15.47 -0.34
C GLU A 269 -21.90 14.14 0.13
N GLY A 270 -22.91 14.22 1.00
CA GLY A 270 -23.57 13.05 1.60
C GLY A 270 -22.81 12.39 2.76
N ILE A 271 -21.58 12.83 3.06
CA ILE A 271 -20.80 12.33 4.19
C ILE A 271 -20.99 13.22 5.42
N ASP A 272 -21.16 12.60 6.60
CA ASP A 272 -21.18 13.28 7.88
C ASP A 272 -19.76 13.54 8.41
N PRO A 273 -19.28 14.79 8.43
CA PRO A 273 -17.92 15.11 8.86
C PRO A 273 -17.67 14.86 10.36
N ASN A 274 -18.71 14.62 11.17
CA ASN A 274 -18.54 14.27 12.59
C ASN A 274 -18.32 12.77 12.80
N ASN A 275 -18.52 11.96 11.76
CA ASN A 275 -18.58 10.51 11.83
C ASN A 275 -17.65 9.87 10.79
N ILE A 276 -16.39 10.31 10.79
CA ILE A 276 -15.29 9.73 10.02
C ILE A 276 -14.61 8.66 10.87
N PHE A 277 -14.55 7.44 10.36
CA PHE A 277 -13.84 6.32 10.96
C PHE A 277 -12.67 5.92 10.06
N ILE A 278 -11.61 5.37 10.64
CA ILE A 278 -10.51 4.77 9.88
C ILE A 278 -10.38 3.31 10.27
N LEU A 279 -10.38 2.43 9.28
CA LEU A 279 -10.15 1.01 9.43
C LEU A 279 -8.81 0.66 8.76
N GLY A 280 -7.88 0.12 9.54
CA GLY A 280 -6.61 -0.38 9.02
C GLY A 280 -6.56 -1.90 9.02
N HIS A 281 -5.84 -2.47 8.04
CA HIS A 281 -5.44 -3.89 8.01
C HIS A 281 -3.93 -4.03 8.20
N SER A 282 -3.48 -5.02 8.99
CA SER A 282 -2.07 -5.36 9.15
C SER A 282 -1.22 -4.12 9.51
N LEU A 283 -0.21 -3.75 8.70
CA LEU A 283 0.58 -2.53 8.92
C LEU A 283 -0.28 -1.27 9.08
N GLY A 284 -1.35 -1.09 8.31
CA GLY A 284 -2.28 0.04 8.45
C GLY A 284 -2.97 0.05 9.82
N ALA A 285 -3.31 -1.13 10.34
CA ALA A 285 -3.88 -1.29 11.68
C ALA A 285 -2.84 -0.97 12.78
N GLY A 286 -1.62 -1.49 12.66
CA GLY A 286 -0.51 -1.19 13.58
C GLY A 286 -0.06 0.28 13.52
N THR A 287 -0.28 0.97 12.42
CA THR A 287 0.05 2.39 12.25
C THR A 287 -1.05 3.32 12.76
N MET A 288 -2.25 2.79 13.06
CA MET A 288 -3.42 3.58 13.47
C MET A 288 -3.13 4.59 14.61
N PRO A 289 -2.40 4.25 15.69
CA PRO A 289 -2.11 5.24 16.73
C PRO A 289 -1.26 6.41 16.21
N ARG A 290 -0.35 6.17 15.26
CA ARG A 290 0.43 7.22 14.59
C ARG A 290 -0.46 8.10 13.73
N ILE A 291 -1.37 7.51 12.96
CA ILE A 291 -2.39 8.23 12.17
C ILE A 291 -3.21 9.15 13.08
N LEU A 292 -3.71 8.64 14.20
CA LEU A 292 -4.48 9.42 15.17
C LEU A 292 -3.64 10.53 15.81
N SER A 293 -2.37 10.26 16.14
CA SER A 293 -1.46 11.25 16.74
C SER A 293 -1.18 12.46 15.84
N LYS A 294 -1.13 12.23 14.52
CA LYS A 294 -0.83 13.27 13.53
C LYS A 294 -2.07 13.88 12.89
N SER A 295 -3.24 13.30 13.11
CA SER A 295 -4.53 13.83 12.67
C SER A 295 -4.98 15.00 13.56
N PRO A 296 -5.73 15.97 13.03
CA PRO A 296 -6.50 16.89 13.86
C PRO A 296 -7.39 16.09 14.83
N SER A 297 -7.41 16.47 16.12
CA SER A 297 -8.06 15.68 17.18
C SER A 297 -9.56 15.45 17.00
N SER A 298 -10.23 16.27 16.19
CA SER A 298 -11.66 16.16 15.89
C SER A 298 -11.95 15.46 14.56
N LEU A 299 -10.92 15.06 13.80
CA LEU A 299 -11.10 14.50 12.46
C LEU A 299 -11.67 13.08 12.51
N VAL A 300 -11.18 12.24 13.42
CA VAL A 300 -11.52 10.81 13.46
C VAL A 300 -12.36 10.52 14.69
N ARG A 301 -13.56 9.99 14.46
CA ARG A 301 -14.53 9.64 15.51
C ARG A 301 -14.15 8.36 16.26
N GLY A 302 -13.57 7.40 15.56
CA GLY A 302 -13.09 6.12 16.09
C GLY A 302 -12.33 5.32 15.03
N SER A 303 -11.63 4.27 15.47
CA SER A 303 -10.82 3.45 14.56
C SER A 303 -11.02 1.95 14.74
N ILE A 304 -10.89 1.21 13.63
CA ILE A 304 -11.00 -0.25 13.59
C ILE A 304 -9.65 -0.82 13.14
N LEU A 305 -9.12 -1.79 13.87
CA LEU A 305 -7.81 -2.38 13.64
C LEU A 305 -7.99 -3.87 13.36
N LEU A 306 -7.74 -4.30 12.11
CA LEU A 306 -7.77 -5.71 11.71
C LEU A 306 -6.36 -6.26 11.71
N ALA A 307 -6.12 -7.29 12.52
CA ALA A 307 -4.82 -7.93 12.69
C ALA A 307 -3.67 -6.93 12.91
N PRO A 308 -3.71 -6.05 13.93
CA PRO A 308 -2.67 -5.05 14.13
C PRO A 308 -1.38 -5.63 14.71
N PRO A 309 -0.23 -5.47 14.02
CA PRO A 309 1.09 -5.64 14.61
C PRO A 309 1.25 -4.79 15.88
N ALA A 310 1.63 -5.41 16.98
CA ALA A 310 2.01 -4.76 18.23
C ALA A 310 3.53 -4.54 18.33
N ARG A 311 4.32 -5.37 17.64
CA ARG A 311 5.78 -5.39 17.66
C ARG A 311 6.43 -4.91 16.35
N PRO A 312 7.75 -4.63 16.36
CA PRO A 312 8.53 -4.40 15.15
C PRO A 312 8.32 -5.48 14.08
N LEU A 313 8.22 -5.05 12.81
CA LEU A 313 8.08 -5.98 11.68
C LEU A 313 9.26 -6.95 11.54
N THR A 314 10.44 -6.61 12.08
CA THR A 314 11.60 -7.52 12.11
C THR A 314 11.32 -8.78 12.91
N ASP A 315 10.66 -8.64 14.06
CA ASP A 315 10.36 -9.75 14.95
C ASP A 315 9.24 -10.61 14.35
N ILE A 316 8.24 -9.94 13.76
CA ILE A 316 7.14 -10.59 13.07
C ILE A 316 7.65 -11.41 11.88
N ALA A 317 8.58 -10.87 11.08
CA ALA A 317 9.17 -11.61 9.96
C ALA A 317 9.93 -12.87 10.42
N ILE A 318 10.62 -12.80 11.56
CA ILE A 318 11.28 -13.96 12.16
C ILE A 318 10.24 -15.01 12.58
N ASP A 319 9.20 -14.59 13.31
CA ASP A 319 8.13 -15.49 13.78
C ASP A 319 7.41 -16.18 12.61
N GLN A 320 7.10 -15.43 11.54
CA GLN A 320 6.49 -15.96 10.33
C GLN A 320 7.34 -17.04 9.68
N ASN A 321 8.64 -16.80 9.52
CA ASN A 321 9.54 -17.78 8.89
C ASN A 321 9.74 -19.02 9.79
N GLN A 322 9.78 -18.84 11.11
CA GLN A 322 9.84 -19.96 12.05
C GLN A 322 8.58 -20.82 11.97
N TYR A 323 7.42 -20.18 11.90
CA TYR A 323 6.13 -20.86 11.73
C TYR A 323 6.10 -21.69 10.44
N LEU A 324 6.58 -21.13 9.33
CA LEU A 324 6.64 -21.81 8.03
C LEU A 324 7.74 -22.89 7.95
N GLY A 325 8.44 -23.18 9.06
CA GLY A 325 9.48 -24.20 9.10
C GLY A 325 10.69 -23.86 8.25
N ALA A 326 10.98 -22.56 8.06
CA ALA A 326 12.12 -22.14 7.26
C ALA A 326 13.44 -22.68 7.84
N PRO A 327 14.45 -22.98 6.99
CA PRO A 327 15.74 -23.48 7.44
C PRO A 327 16.40 -22.58 8.49
N LYS A 328 17.17 -23.18 9.41
CA LYS A 328 17.83 -22.44 10.49
C LYS A 328 18.68 -21.29 9.96
N GLU A 329 19.33 -21.49 8.81
CA GLU A 329 20.18 -20.49 8.15
C GLU A 329 19.39 -19.25 7.72
N VAL A 330 18.14 -19.44 7.26
CA VAL A 330 17.21 -18.35 6.91
C VAL A 330 16.83 -17.57 8.16
N ILE A 331 16.51 -18.26 9.25
CA ILE A 331 16.14 -17.64 10.53
C ILE A 331 17.33 -16.88 11.14
N ASP A 332 18.53 -17.47 11.12
CA ASP A 332 19.75 -16.84 11.62
C ASP A 332 20.11 -15.59 10.79
N GLU A 333 19.92 -15.65 9.47
CA GLU A 333 20.10 -14.49 8.58
C GLU A 333 19.12 -13.37 8.95
N LEU A 334 17.83 -13.65 9.10
CA LEU A 334 16.83 -12.66 9.50
C LEU A 334 17.17 -12.03 10.86
N LYS A 335 17.62 -12.83 11.82
CA LYS A 335 18.09 -12.34 13.13
C LYS A 335 19.32 -11.45 13.00
N ARG A 336 20.29 -11.81 12.15
CA ARG A 336 21.48 -10.99 11.90
C ARG A 336 21.09 -9.64 11.28
N GLN A 337 20.20 -9.66 10.31
CA GLN A 337 19.71 -8.45 9.66
C GLN A 337 18.91 -7.55 10.61
N ALA A 338 18.05 -8.15 11.44
CA ALA A 338 17.33 -7.43 12.50
C ALA A 338 18.30 -6.78 13.50
N ALA A 339 19.39 -7.47 13.86
CA ALA A 339 20.42 -6.93 14.74
C ALA A 339 21.10 -5.68 14.17
N PHE A 340 21.33 -5.58 12.84
CA PHE A 340 21.81 -4.34 12.24
C PHE A 340 20.86 -3.17 12.53
N ILE A 341 19.55 -3.36 12.33
CA ILE A 341 18.55 -2.29 12.49
C ILE A 341 18.40 -1.86 13.96
N GLN A 342 18.55 -2.82 14.88
CA GLN A 342 18.45 -2.61 16.33
C GLN A 342 19.70 -1.94 16.91
N ASP A 343 20.84 -1.96 16.20
CA ASP A 343 22.04 -1.25 16.63
C ASP A 343 21.74 0.26 16.76
N PRO A 344 22.03 0.89 17.92
CA PRO A 344 21.85 2.32 18.11
C PRO A 344 22.64 3.20 17.12
N THR A 345 23.68 2.65 16.49
CA THR A 345 24.52 3.33 15.50
C THR A 345 24.07 3.14 14.05
N PHE A 346 22.99 2.38 13.80
CA PHE A 346 22.47 2.18 12.45
C PHE A 346 22.10 3.53 11.81
N ASN A 347 22.69 3.79 10.65
CA ASN A 347 22.39 4.97 9.83
C ASN A 347 21.66 4.53 8.55
N PRO A 348 20.39 4.89 8.35
CA PRO A 348 19.64 4.50 7.15
C PRO A 348 20.16 5.17 5.85
N ASP A 349 20.93 6.26 5.91
CA ASP A 349 21.61 6.84 4.74
C ASP A 349 22.87 6.05 4.35
N HIS A 350 23.46 5.35 5.31
CA HIS A 350 24.69 4.58 5.15
C HIS A 350 24.56 3.22 5.86
N PRO A 351 23.69 2.33 5.37
CA PRO A 351 23.45 1.05 6.03
C PRO A 351 24.74 0.19 6.06
N PRO A 352 24.94 -0.64 7.09
CA PRO A 352 26.11 -1.50 7.19
C PRO A 352 26.29 -2.42 5.97
N ALA A 353 27.54 -2.77 5.66
CA ALA A 353 27.82 -3.72 4.60
C ALA A 353 27.11 -5.07 4.86
N GLY A 354 26.40 -5.57 3.85
CA GLY A 354 25.61 -6.80 3.94
C GLY A 354 24.19 -6.63 4.48
N TYR A 355 23.74 -5.40 4.78
CA TYR A 355 22.35 -5.12 5.09
C TYR A 355 21.44 -5.40 3.88
N ASN A 356 20.35 -6.14 4.07
CA ASN A 356 19.42 -6.54 3.02
C ASN A 356 17.99 -6.84 3.53
N PHE A 357 17.53 -6.21 4.61
CA PHE A 357 16.21 -6.51 5.18
C PHE A 357 15.04 -5.74 4.51
N GLY A 358 15.33 -4.77 3.66
CA GLY A 358 14.32 -3.85 3.13
C GLY A 358 14.87 -2.45 2.96
N SER A 359 14.02 -1.48 2.61
CA SER A 359 14.40 -0.06 2.60
C SER A 359 14.97 0.35 3.97
N PRO A 360 16.24 0.82 4.04
CA PRO A 360 16.88 1.16 5.33
C PRO A 360 16.08 2.16 6.15
N HIS A 361 15.55 3.21 5.52
CA HIS A 361 14.76 4.25 6.17
C HIS A 361 13.45 3.72 6.73
N PHE A 362 12.76 2.88 5.97
CA PHE A 362 11.48 2.32 6.38
C PHE A 362 11.67 1.35 7.54
N MET A 363 12.67 0.46 7.43
CA MET A 363 12.99 -0.51 8.48
C MET A 363 13.49 0.17 9.76
N TYR A 364 14.28 1.24 9.63
CA TYR A 364 14.72 2.04 10.78
C TYR A 364 13.54 2.70 11.52
N ASP A 365 12.61 3.30 10.79
CA ASP A 365 11.41 3.94 11.36
C ASP A 365 10.48 2.89 12.01
N VAL A 366 10.08 1.86 11.27
CA VAL A 366 9.11 0.87 11.75
C VAL A 366 9.63 0.02 12.92
N SER A 367 10.95 -0.23 12.99
CA SER A 367 11.56 -0.97 14.11
C SER A 367 11.54 -0.22 15.44
N ARG A 368 11.42 1.11 15.38
CA ARG A 368 11.36 2.01 16.56
C ARG A 368 9.93 2.40 16.90
N TRP A 369 8.96 2.04 16.07
CA TRP A 369 7.55 2.30 16.32
C TRP A 369 6.98 1.40 17.44
N ARG A 370 6.24 1.99 18.39
CA ARG A 370 5.63 1.29 19.54
C ARG A 370 4.12 1.57 19.57
N PRO A 371 3.32 0.84 18.78
CA PRO A 371 1.92 1.21 18.56
C PRO A 371 1.05 1.09 19.81
N VAL A 372 1.24 0.02 20.59
CA VAL A 372 0.47 -0.20 21.82
C VAL A 372 0.74 0.90 22.86
N GLU A 373 1.99 1.35 22.96
CA GLU A 373 2.38 2.42 23.89
C GLU A 373 1.74 3.76 23.49
N GLU A 374 1.80 4.13 22.22
CA GLU A 374 1.12 5.34 21.72
C GLU A 374 -0.39 5.26 22.00
N ALA A 375 -1.00 4.10 21.72
CA ALA A 375 -2.43 3.88 21.85
C ALA A 375 -2.95 4.01 23.29
N ARG A 376 -2.10 3.88 24.33
CA ARG A 376 -2.49 4.07 25.73
C ARG A 376 -2.97 5.48 26.03
N SER A 377 -2.38 6.48 25.38
CA SER A 377 -2.69 7.90 25.61
C SER A 377 -3.88 8.40 24.77
N ARG A 378 -4.32 7.62 23.78
CA ARG A 378 -5.39 7.98 22.86
C ARG A 378 -6.77 7.92 23.52
N LYS A 379 -7.67 8.80 23.06
CA LYS A 379 -9.04 8.94 23.59
C LYS A 379 -10.10 8.44 22.62
N GLU A 380 -9.76 8.25 21.36
CA GLU A 380 -10.66 7.74 20.33
C GLU A 380 -11.07 6.29 20.64
N PRO A 381 -12.36 5.94 20.54
CA PRO A 381 -12.80 4.55 20.63
C PRO A 381 -12.09 3.66 19.61
N LEU A 382 -11.73 2.45 20.04
CA LEU A 382 -11.08 1.45 19.19
C LEU A 382 -11.89 0.15 19.13
N LEU A 383 -11.97 -0.46 17.95
CA LEU A 383 -12.35 -1.85 17.76
C LEU A 383 -11.14 -2.62 17.23
N ILE A 384 -10.69 -3.65 17.97
CA ILE A 384 -9.54 -4.47 17.60
C ILE A 384 -10.04 -5.88 17.27
N LEU A 385 -9.83 -6.29 16.02
CA LEU A 385 -10.31 -7.53 15.44
C LEU A 385 -9.12 -8.43 15.08
N GLN A 386 -9.22 -9.72 15.38
CA GLN A 386 -8.16 -10.69 15.11
C GLN A 386 -8.72 -12.03 14.61
N GLY A 387 -8.11 -12.58 13.56
CA GLY A 387 -8.31 -13.98 13.19
C GLY A 387 -7.43 -14.88 14.05
N ALA A 388 -8.00 -15.92 14.67
CA ALA A 388 -7.27 -16.79 15.58
C ALA A 388 -6.24 -17.68 14.87
N ARG A 389 -6.45 -17.95 13.58
CA ARG A 389 -5.56 -18.77 12.73
C ARG A 389 -4.45 -17.95 12.05
N ASP A 390 -4.40 -16.65 12.30
CA ASP A 390 -3.44 -15.73 11.68
C ASP A 390 -2.01 -16.04 12.13
N TYR A 391 -1.19 -16.55 11.20
CA TYR A 391 0.23 -16.80 11.43
C TYR A 391 1.12 -15.57 11.16
N GLN A 392 0.60 -14.56 10.45
CA GLN A 392 1.34 -13.35 10.13
C GLN A 392 1.35 -12.36 11.30
N VAL A 393 0.21 -12.22 11.97
CA VAL A 393 0.02 -11.41 13.18
C VAL A 393 -0.72 -12.26 14.20
N THR A 394 0.03 -12.94 15.05
CA THR A 394 -0.53 -13.98 15.92
C THR A 394 -1.29 -13.44 17.11
N VAL A 395 -2.31 -14.19 17.58
CA VAL A 395 -3.02 -13.88 18.83
C VAL A 395 -2.05 -13.77 20.01
N LYS A 396 -1.14 -14.75 20.11
CA LYS A 396 -0.19 -14.88 21.21
C LYS A 396 0.77 -13.70 21.32
N ASN A 397 1.41 -13.32 20.22
CA ASN A 397 2.49 -12.34 20.26
C ASN A 397 2.03 -10.90 19.98
N GLU A 398 0.86 -10.71 19.34
CA GLU A 398 0.40 -9.40 18.89
C GLU A 398 -0.92 -9.00 19.56
N TYR A 399 -2.00 -9.74 19.36
CA TYR A 399 -3.33 -9.39 19.89
C TYR A 399 -3.35 -9.29 21.43
N THR A 400 -2.73 -10.26 22.11
CA THR A 400 -2.63 -10.29 23.58
C THR A 400 -1.92 -9.03 24.11
N LYS A 401 -0.91 -8.51 23.39
CA LYS A 401 -0.22 -7.28 23.77
C LYS A 401 -1.11 -6.06 23.68
N TRP A 402 -2.02 -6.01 22.70
CA TRP A 402 -3.02 -4.95 22.63
C TRP A 402 -4.01 -5.04 23.79
N GLN A 403 -4.48 -6.24 24.15
CA GLN A 403 -5.37 -6.46 25.28
C GLN A 403 -4.73 -6.02 26.60
N GLU A 404 -3.51 -6.50 26.88
CA GLU A 404 -2.74 -6.15 28.07
C GLU A 404 -2.42 -4.65 28.11
N GLY A 405 -1.95 -4.12 26.99
CA GLY A 405 -1.49 -2.74 26.90
C GLY A 405 -2.59 -1.71 27.03
N LEU A 406 -3.83 -2.04 26.65
CA LEU A 406 -4.99 -1.16 26.67
C LEU A 406 -6.03 -1.54 27.73
N SER A 407 -5.72 -2.44 28.67
CA SER A 407 -6.65 -2.93 29.70
C SER A 407 -7.30 -1.82 30.56
N ASN A 408 -6.62 -0.69 30.71
CA ASN A 408 -7.12 0.48 31.44
C ASN A 408 -8.09 1.36 30.62
N ARG A 409 -8.25 1.10 29.31
CA ARG A 409 -9.13 1.88 28.44
C ARG A 409 -10.50 1.22 28.33
N ARG A 410 -11.53 1.91 28.80
CA ARG A 410 -12.93 1.43 28.76
C ARG A 410 -13.63 1.56 27.41
N ASN A 411 -12.99 2.25 26.46
CA ASN A 411 -13.53 2.50 25.12
C ASN A 411 -12.78 1.71 24.03
N VAL A 412 -12.32 0.51 24.38
CA VAL A 412 -11.67 -0.41 23.45
C VAL A 412 -12.44 -1.73 23.48
N GLN A 413 -12.88 -2.18 22.32
CA GLN A 413 -13.50 -3.48 22.14
C GLN A 413 -12.54 -4.44 21.43
N PHE A 414 -12.55 -5.69 21.85
CA PHE A 414 -11.70 -6.76 21.35
C PHE A 414 -12.58 -7.92 20.86
N ASN A 415 -12.46 -8.29 19.59
CA ASN A 415 -13.10 -9.50 19.05
C ASN A 415 -12.04 -10.40 18.42
N GLU A 416 -12.15 -11.70 18.69
CA GLU A 416 -11.33 -12.76 18.09
C GLU A 416 -12.25 -13.71 17.31
N TYR A 417 -11.81 -14.13 16.13
CA TYR A 417 -12.58 -15.00 15.24
C TYR A 417 -11.86 -16.35 15.04
N PRO A 418 -12.37 -17.45 15.62
CA PRO A 418 -11.67 -18.74 15.66
C PRO A 418 -11.27 -19.33 14.30
N LYS A 419 -12.03 -19.05 13.24
CA LYS A 419 -11.83 -19.65 11.91
C LYS A 419 -11.02 -18.78 10.95
N LEU A 420 -10.70 -17.55 11.34
CA LEU A 420 -10.16 -16.56 10.40
C LEU A 420 -8.64 -16.52 10.38
N ASN A 421 -8.09 -16.39 9.17
CA ASN A 421 -6.67 -16.13 8.92
C ASN A 421 -6.36 -14.61 8.83
N HIS A 422 -5.16 -14.25 8.36
CA HIS A 422 -4.69 -12.86 8.26
C HIS A 422 -5.56 -11.96 7.36
N PHE A 423 -6.17 -12.52 6.32
CA PHE A 423 -7.04 -11.80 5.39
C PHE A 423 -8.52 -11.91 5.75
N PHE A 424 -8.80 -12.39 6.97
CA PHE A 424 -10.16 -12.56 7.49
C PHE A 424 -11.02 -13.50 6.64
N THR A 425 -10.42 -14.50 5.99
CA THR A 425 -11.15 -15.58 5.31
C THR A 425 -11.20 -16.83 6.19
N GLU A 426 -12.28 -17.61 6.07
CA GLU A 426 -12.44 -18.85 6.84
C GLU A 426 -11.51 -19.95 6.33
N GLY A 427 -10.96 -20.72 7.26
CA GLY A 427 -10.30 -21.98 6.97
C GLY A 427 -10.43 -22.94 8.15
N ASP A 428 -9.88 -24.13 7.96
CA ASP A 428 -9.97 -25.24 8.93
C ASP A 428 -8.60 -25.57 9.55
N GLY A 429 -8.60 -26.20 10.71
CA GLY A 429 -7.38 -26.50 11.47
C GLY A 429 -6.90 -25.34 12.36
N GLU A 430 -5.84 -25.56 13.12
CA GLU A 430 -5.42 -24.64 14.19
C GLU A 430 -4.77 -23.34 13.68
N LEU A 431 -3.88 -23.42 12.69
CA LEU A 431 -3.19 -22.25 12.12
C LEU A 431 -3.25 -22.29 10.60
N SER A 432 -3.28 -21.10 9.97
CA SER A 432 -3.41 -20.93 8.53
C SER A 432 -2.09 -21.18 7.79
N LEU A 433 -2.18 -21.66 6.54
CA LEU A 433 -1.04 -21.83 5.64
C LEU A 433 -1.09 -20.83 4.47
N PRO A 434 0.05 -20.43 3.88
CA PRO A 434 0.07 -19.52 2.73
C PRO A 434 -0.80 -19.97 1.55
N SER A 435 -0.90 -21.28 1.31
CA SER A 435 -1.72 -21.86 0.23
C SER A 435 -3.22 -21.55 0.37
N GLU A 436 -3.70 -21.22 1.58
CA GLU A 436 -5.09 -20.80 1.77
C GLU A 436 -5.40 -19.47 1.09
N TYR A 437 -4.38 -18.61 0.90
CA TYR A 437 -4.57 -17.32 0.24
C TYR A 437 -4.78 -17.46 -1.26
N GLU A 438 -4.42 -18.60 -1.87
CA GLU A 438 -4.70 -18.91 -3.27
C GLU A 438 -6.16 -19.33 -3.50
N ILE A 439 -6.88 -19.71 -2.43
CA ILE A 439 -8.28 -20.12 -2.51
C ILE A 439 -9.15 -18.86 -2.53
N PRO A 440 -9.91 -18.59 -3.61
CA PRO A 440 -10.78 -17.43 -3.67
C PRO A 440 -11.79 -17.42 -2.52
N ALA A 441 -11.74 -16.39 -1.67
CA ALA A 441 -12.58 -16.30 -0.49
C ALA A 441 -12.88 -14.84 -0.13
N ASN A 442 -13.96 -14.65 0.63
CA ASN A 442 -14.40 -13.34 1.08
C ASN A 442 -14.34 -13.21 2.60
N VAL A 443 -14.30 -11.97 3.09
CA VAL A 443 -14.53 -11.67 4.52
C VAL A 443 -15.96 -12.12 4.89
N PRO A 444 -16.17 -12.94 5.94
CA PRO A 444 -17.50 -13.38 6.32
C PRO A 444 -18.40 -12.26 6.83
N GLU A 445 -19.70 -12.43 6.59
CA GLU A 445 -20.73 -11.46 6.97
C GLU A 445 -20.74 -11.12 8.47
N TYR A 446 -20.39 -12.07 9.35
CA TYR A 446 -20.37 -11.81 10.79
C TYR A 446 -19.33 -10.75 11.19
N VAL A 447 -18.19 -10.67 10.50
CA VAL A 447 -17.19 -9.62 10.72
C VAL A 447 -17.77 -8.27 10.30
N ILE A 448 -18.44 -8.24 9.14
CA ILE A 448 -19.10 -7.03 8.62
C ILE A 448 -20.15 -6.52 9.63
N ARG A 449 -21.00 -7.42 10.16
CA ARG A 449 -22.02 -7.08 11.15
C ARG A 449 -21.43 -6.51 12.45
N ASP A 450 -20.33 -7.07 12.94
CA ASP A 450 -19.66 -6.56 14.14
C ASP A 450 -19.12 -5.14 13.93
N ILE A 451 -18.53 -4.87 12.76
CA ILE A 451 -18.07 -3.53 12.38
C ILE A 451 -19.25 -2.56 12.28
N ILE A 452 -20.34 -2.94 11.60
CA ILE A 452 -21.54 -2.12 11.46
C ILE A 452 -22.11 -1.76 12.84
N LYS A 453 -22.23 -2.75 13.72
CA LYS A 453 -22.73 -2.57 15.07
C LYS A 453 -21.88 -1.54 15.81
N TRP A 454 -20.57 -1.72 15.82
CA TRP A 454 -19.65 -0.84 16.53
C TRP A 454 -19.65 0.59 15.97
N VAL A 455 -19.68 0.77 14.64
CA VAL A 455 -19.79 2.10 14.01
C VAL A 455 -21.08 2.80 14.43
N ASN A 456 -22.21 2.07 14.43
CA ASN A 456 -23.50 2.63 14.83
C ASN A 456 -23.60 2.97 16.32
N GLU A 457 -22.90 2.24 17.19
CA GLU A 457 -22.82 2.54 18.62
C GLU A 457 -21.85 3.69 18.92
N THR A 458 -20.87 3.94 18.05
CA THR A 458 -19.82 4.95 18.27
C THR A 458 -20.13 6.30 17.62
N LYS A 459 -20.91 6.32 16.53
CA LYS A 459 -21.27 7.56 15.83
C LYS A 459 -21.95 8.56 16.78
N LYS A 460 -21.75 9.85 16.49
CA LYS A 460 -22.23 10.97 17.31
C LYS A 460 -23.74 11.13 17.25
#